data_AF-A0A7C5LD90-F1
#
_entry.id   AF-A0A7C5LD90-F1
#
_cell.length_a   1.000
_cell.length_b   1.000
_cell.length_c   1.000
_cell.angle_alpha   90.00
_cell.angle_beta   90.00
_cell.angle_gamma   90.00
#
_symmetry.space_group_name_H-M   'P 1'
#
loop_
_entity.id
_entity.type
_entity.pdbx_description
1 polymer ?
#
loop_
_entity_poly.entity_id
_entity_poly.type
_entity_poly.pdbx_seq_one_letter_code
_entity_poly.pdbx_strand_id
1 'polypeptide(L)'
;MGIAAIYRAIEEEALIVIDEIAPMELRSPAFVPAVEAAFASGTPLIVSTHAHADVGVAHRVRRELTRLRVKLGNRDRLVEEILRIFGLERPSGPPTAEGRSPTPPRHGR
;
A
#
# COMPACT_ATOMS: atom_id res chain seq x y z
N MET A 1 -10.77 6.71 -5.15
CA MET A 1 -9.58 6.77 -4.28
C MET A 1 -9.93 6.07 -2.97
N GLY A 2 -9.18 5.06 -2.56
CA GLY A 2 -9.46 4.21 -1.40
C GLY A 2 -9.22 4.85 -0.03
N ILE A 3 -9.52 6.15 0.15
CA ILE A 3 -9.20 6.91 1.37
C ILE A 3 -9.83 6.27 2.63
N ALA A 4 -11.08 5.85 2.55
CA ALA A 4 -11.75 5.18 3.67
C ALA A 4 -11.06 3.85 4.04
N ALA A 5 -10.49 3.13 3.07
CA ALA A 5 -9.76 1.90 3.34
C ALA A 5 -8.45 2.16 4.09
N ILE A 6 -7.78 3.30 3.82
CA ILE A 6 -6.58 3.71 4.58
C ILE A 6 -6.94 3.93 6.05
N TYR A 7 -7.96 4.74 6.33
CA TYR A 7 -8.37 5.01 7.72
C TYR A 7 -8.84 3.75 8.44
N ARG A 8 -9.59 2.88 7.77
CA ARG A 8 -9.99 1.60 8.35
C ARG A 8 -8.80 0.71 8.67
N ALA A 9 -7.80 0.62 7.80
CA ALA A 9 -6.60 -0.17 8.07
C ALA A 9 -5.75 0.40 9.21
N ILE A 10 -5.76 1.73 9.40
CA ILE A 10 -5.18 2.38 10.58
C ILE A 10 -5.95 1.96 11.85
N GLU A 11 -7.27 2.05 11.84
CA GLU A 11 -8.14 1.70 12.97
C GLU A 11 -8.05 0.21 13.35
N GLU A 12 -7.92 -0.66 12.35
CA GLU A 12 -7.84 -2.12 12.51
C GLU A 12 -6.41 -2.60 12.77
N GLU A 13 -5.42 -1.69 12.89
CA GLU A 13 -3.98 -1.97 13.00
C GLU A 13 -3.48 -3.02 11.96
N ALA A 14 -4.09 -3.02 10.78
CA ALA A 14 -3.86 -3.99 9.71
C ALA A 14 -2.75 -3.55 8.75
N LEU A 15 -2.39 -4.38 7.76
CA LEU A 15 -1.46 -3.96 6.71
C LEU A 15 -2.10 -2.92 5.76
N ILE A 16 -1.50 -1.74 5.62
CA ILE A 16 -1.91 -0.74 4.64
C ILE A 16 -1.15 -0.99 3.32
N VAL A 17 -1.88 -1.17 2.22
CA VAL A 17 -1.30 -1.28 0.86
C VAL A 17 -1.79 -0.14 0.00
N ILE A 18 -0.87 0.72 -0.44
CA ILE A 18 -1.13 1.81 -1.38
C ILE A 18 -0.52 1.42 -2.72
N ASP A 19 -1.36 0.92 -3.62
CA ASP A 19 -0.96 0.66 -5.00
C ASP A 19 -0.95 1.97 -5.80
N GLU A 20 0.24 2.55 -5.80
CA GLU A 20 0.72 3.74 -6.47
C GLU A 20 0.38 5.10 -5.83
N ILE A 21 1.45 5.81 -5.47
CA ILE A 21 1.45 7.27 -5.30
C ILE A 21 2.12 7.87 -6.54
N ALA A 22 1.30 8.44 -7.43
CA ALA A 22 1.75 9.17 -8.61
C ALA A 22 1.17 10.61 -8.59
N PRO A 23 1.59 11.47 -9.53
CA PRO A 23 1.12 12.86 -9.56
C PRO A 23 -0.40 13.03 -9.68
N MET A 24 -1.12 12.00 -10.13
CA MET A 24 -2.58 12.06 -10.30
C MET A 24 -3.31 12.00 -8.96
N GLU A 25 -2.85 11.16 -8.04
CA GLU A 25 -3.43 10.98 -6.71
C GLU A 25 -3.23 12.23 -5.84
N LEU A 26 -2.10 12.92 -6.02
CA LEU A 26 -1.73 14.13 -5.27
C LEU A 26 -2.60 15.35 -5.60
N ARG A 27 -3.42 15.29 -6.66
CA ARG A 27 -4.42 16.32 -6.96
C ARG A 27 -5.65 16.21 -6.07
N SER A 28 -5.81 15.12 -5.33
CA SER A 28 -6.90 14.94 -4.38
C SER A 28 -6.58 15.61 -3.03
N PRO A 29 -7.38 16.60 -2.59
CA PRO A 29 -7.16 17.28 -1.30
C PRO A 29 -7.22 16.33 -0.09
N ALA A 30 -7.92 15.20 -0.23
CA ALA A 30 -8.12 14.23 0.84
C ALA A 30 -7.12 13.07 0.81
N PHE A 31 -6.40 12.85 -0.30
CA PHE A 31 -5.45 11.74 -0.41
C PHE A 31 -4.18 12.00 0.40
N VAL A 32 -3.57 13.17 0.25
CA VAL A 32 -2.33 13.51 0.98
C VAL A 32 -2.51 13.40 2.51
N PRO A 33 -3.56 13.96 3.13
CA PRO A 33 -3.81 13.79 4.56
C PRO A 33 -3.98 12.33 4.99
N ALA A 34 -4.64 11.49 4.18
CA ALA A 34 -4.81 10.07 4.50
C ALA A 34 -3.48 9.31 4.46
N VAL A 35 -2.61 9.63 3.50
CA VAL A 35 -1.27 9.04 3.45
C VAL A 35 -0.41 9.51 4.62
N GLU A 36 -0.45 10.80 4.97
CA GLU A 36 0.26 11.32 6.15
C GLU A 36 -0.23 10.67 7.45
N ALA A 37 -1.55 10.43 7.58
CA ALA A 37 -2.11 9.69 8.71
C ALA A 37 -1.61 8.25 8.76
N ALA A 38 -1.51 7.56 7.61
CA ALA A 38 -0.92 6.23 7.53
C ALA A 38 0.54 6.23 8.00
N PHE A 39 1.37 7.19 7.55
CA PHE A 39 2.73 7.34 8.04
C PHE A 39 2.82 7.58 9.54
N ALA A 40 1.94 8.42 10.09
CA ALA A 40 1.94 8.77 11.51
C ALA A 40 1.41 7.64 12.42
N SER A 41 0.59 6.73 11.90
CA SER A 41 -0.06 5.67 12.68
C SER A 41 0.89 4.61 13.24
N GLY A 42 2.07 4.42 12.64
CA GLY A 42 2.95 3.30 12.95
C GLY A 42 2.44 1.94 12.42
N THR A 43 1.27 1.93 11.78
CA THR A 43 0.69 0.76 11.15
C THR A 43 1.59 0.27 10.00
N PRO A 44 1.81 -1.05 9.84
CA PRO A 44 2.66 -1.57 8.78
C PRO A 44 2.16 -1.16 7.39
N LEU A 45 3.07 -0.71 6.52
CA LEU A 45 2.73 -0.01 5.28
C LEU A 45 3.57 -0.52 4.09
N ILE A 46 2.90 -0.80 2.97
CA ILE A 46 3.52 -1.04 1.66
C ILE A 46 3.01 0.01 0.68
N VAL A 47 3.94 0.66 -0.01
CA VAL A 47 3.64 1.69 -1.01
C VAL A 47 4.42 1.42 -2.29
N SER A 48 3.75 1.44 -3.44
CA SER A 48 4.42 1.52 -4.74
C SER A 48 4.48 2.98 -5.21
N THR A 49 5.58 3.38 -5.84
CA THR A 49 5.74 4.71 -6.44
C THR A 49 6.51 4.58 -7.75
N HIS A 50 6.22 5.42 -8.75
CA HIS A 50 7.12 5.55 -9.89
C HIS A 50 8.53 5.97 -9.45
N ALA A 51 9.56 5.34 -10.04
CA ALA A 51 10.97 5.55 -9.66
C ALA A 51 11.42 7.03 -9.78
N HIS A 52 10.76 7.79 -10.66
CA HIS A 52 11.02 9.20 -10.94
C HIS A 52 9.98 10.15 -10.33
N ALA A 53 9.02 9.65 -9.56
CA ALA A 53 8.10 10.52 -8.82
C ALA A 53 8.88 11.32 -7.78
N ASP A 54 8.97 12.63 -8.00
CA ASP A 54 9.62 13.61 -7.13
C ASP A 54 8.57 14.60 -6.62
N VAL A 55 7.70 14.10 -5.73
CA VAL A 55 6.54 14.85 -5.26
C VAL A 55 6.39 14.65 -3.76
N GLY A 56 6.61 15.72 -2.98
CA GLY A 56 6.29 15.87 -1.54
C GLY A 56 6.38 14.59 -0.71
N VAL A 57 5.23 13.94 -0.50
CA VAL A 57 5.06 12.68 0.25
C VAL A 57 6.03 11.58 -0.21
N ALA A 58 6.34 11.49 -1.50
CA ALA A 58 7.32 10.54 -2.05
C ALA A 58 8.74 10.75 -1.49
N HIS A 59 9.11 11.97 -1.09
CA HIS A 59 10.40 12.22 -0.44
C HIS A 59 10.42 11.64 0.98
N ARG A 60 9.31 11.78 1.73
CA ARG A 60 9.14 11.20 3.06
C ARG A 60 9.12 9.67 3.01
N VAL A 61 8.34 9.10 2.09
CA VAL A 61 8.31 7.66 1.76
C VAL A 61 9.72 7.11 1.58
N ARG A 62 10.56 7.81 0.78
CA ARG A 62 11.93 7.38 0.48
C ARG A 62 12.90 7.47 1.66
N ARG A 63 12.62 8.31 2.65
CA ARG A 63 13.46 8.51 3.84
C ARG A 63 13.06 7.61 5.00
N GLU A 64 11.77 7.36 5.19
CA GLU A 64 11.23 6.66 6.36
C GLU A 64 10.98 5.17 6.10
N LEU A 65 10.85 4.74 4.84
CA LEU A 65 10.60 3.33 4.49
C LEU A 65 11.82 2.64 3.87
N THR A 66 11.86 1.33 4.05
CA THR A 66 12.76 0.42 3.32
C THR A 66 12.44 0.46 1.83
N ARG A 67 13.40 0.88 1.01
CA ARG A 67 13.21 1.03 -0.44
C ARG A 67 13.58 -0.24 -1.20
N LEU A 68 12.59 -0.87 -1.82
CA LEU A 68 12.76 -2.00 -2.72
C LEU A 68 12.64 -1.56 -4.18
N ARG A 69 13.72 -1.70 -4.97
CA ARG A 69 13.68 -1.37 -6.40
C ARG A 69 13.22 -2.57 -7.23
N VAL A 70 12.03 -2.47 -7.81
CA VAL A 70 11.51 -3.47 -8.75
C VAL A 70 12.26 -3.39 -10.09
N LYS A 71 12.77 -4.53 -10.54
CA LYS A 71 13.37 -4.79 -11.85
C LYS A 71 12.70 -6.03 -12.44
N LEU A 72 12.79 -6.23 -13.74
CA LEU A 72 12.18 -7.42 -14.39
C LEU A 72 12.71 -8.73 -13.77
N GLY A 73 14.02 -8.83 -13.52
CA GLY A 73 14.66 -10.04 -12.99
C GLY A 73 14.61 -10.25 -11.48
N ASN A 74 13.92 -9.41 -10.70
CA ASN A 74 13.85 -9.58 -9.24
C ASN A 74 12.42 -9.63 -8.66
N ARG A 75 11.38 -9.60 -9.50
CA ARG A 75 9.98 -9.53 -9.04
C ARG A 75 9.62 -10.65 -8.07
N ASP A 76 9.95 -11.88 -8.41
CA ASP A 76 9.64 -13.05 -7.56
C ASP A 76 10.46 -13.04 -6.27
N ARG A 77 11.73 -12.63 -6.34
CA ARG A 77 12.61 -12.50 -5.17
C ARG A 77 12.13 -11.42 -4.21
N LEU A 78 11.52 -10.34 -4.71
CA LEU A 78 11.02 -9.27 -3.86
C LEU A 78 9.88 -9.73 -2.96
N VAL A 79 9.09 -10.72 -3.37
CA VAL A 79 8.07 -11.32 -2.50
C VAL A 79 8.72 -11.89 -1.23
N GLU A 80 9.78 -12.67 -1.39
CA GLU A 80 10.52 -13.27 -0.27
C GLU A 80 11.26 -12.22 0.57
N GLU A 81 11.64 -11.09 -0.02
CA GLU A 81 12.25 -9.98 0.71
C GLU A 81 11.22 -9.20 1.54
N ILE A 82 10.04 -8.95 0.97
CA ILE A 82 8.93 -8.32 1.68
C ILE A 82 8.52 -9.21 2.86
N LEU A 83 8.27 -10.50 2.65
CA LEU A 83 7.91 -11.42 3.73
C LEU A 83 8.93 -11.38 4.89
N ARG A 84 10.23 -11.40 4.58
CA ARG A 84 11.29 -11.27 5.61
C ARG A 84 11.26 -9.94 6.35
N ILE A 85 10.99 -8.82 5.69
CA ILE A 85 10.87 -7.50 6.34
C ILE A 85 9.72 -7.50 7.35
N PHE A 86 8.60 -8.14 7.02
CA PHE A 86 7.45 -8.25 7.91
C PHE A 86 7.55 -9.40 8.92
N GLY A 87 8.65 -10.19 8.91
CA GLY A 87 8.78 -11.37 9.77
C GLY A 87 7.74 -12.46 9.46
N LEU A 88 7.25 -12.51 8.23
CA LEU A 88 6.22 -13.44 7.77
C LEU A 88 6.84 -14.62 7.02
N GLU A 89 6.19 -15.78 7.11
CA GLU A 89 6.48 -16.93 6.28
C GLU A 89 5.52 -16.98 5.09
N ARG A 90 5.98 -17.54 3.98
CA ARG A 90 5.12 -17.74 2.82
C ARG A 90 4.08 -18.81 3.18
N PRO A 91 2.77 -18.51 3.12
CA PRO A 91 1.75 -19.49 3.45
C PRO A 91 1.88 -20.72 2.53
N SER A 92 1.87 -21.90 3.15
CA SER A 92 1.88 -23.17 2.43
C SER A 92 0.50 -23.45 1.86
N GLY A 93 0.28 -23.14 0.58
CA GLY A 93 -0.98 -23.40 -0.12
C GLY A 93 -1.25 -22.41 -1.26
N PRO A 94 -2.22 -22.69 -2.15
CA PRO A 94 -2.70 -21.70 -3.12
C PRO A 94 -3.29 -20.49 -2.37
N PRO A 95 -3.20 -19.25 -2.92
CA PRO A 95 -3.76 -18.07 -2.27
C PRO A 95 -5.27 -18.24 -2.06
N THR A 96 -5.70 -18.26 -0.80
CA THR A 96 -7.11 -18.37 -0.45
C THR A 96 -7.84 -17.07 -0.79
N ALA A 97 -8.99 -17.17 -1.45
CA ALA A 97 -9.80 -16.04 -1.90
C ALA A 97 -10.61 -15.35 -0.78
N GLU A 98 -10.15 -15.43 0.47
CA GLU A 98 -10.85 -14.84 1.62
C GLU A 98 -10.32 -13.43 1.86
N GLY A 99 -11.15 -12.43 1.55
CA GLY A 99 -10.79 -11.01 1.66
C GLY A 99 -11.50 -10.08 0.68
N ARG A 100 -12.27 -10.60 -0.29
CA ARG A 100 -13.16 -9.73 -1.09
C ARG A 100 -14.30 -9.25 -0.21
N SER A 101 -14.29 -7.96 0.17
CA SER A 101 -15.51 -7.31 0.67
C SER A 101 -16.65 -7.56 -0.32
N PRO A 102 -17.88 -7.86 0.15
CA PRO A 102 -19.00 -8.06 -0.74
C PRO A 102 -19.25 -6.78 -1.55
N THR A 103 -19.22 -6.91 -2.88
CA THR A 103 -19.62 -5.85 -3.80
C THR A 103 -21.03 -5.39 -3.41
N PRO A 104 -21.29 -4.10 -3.16
CA PRO A 104 -22.64 -3.66 -2.86
C PRO A 104 -23.55 -3.94 -4.07
N PRO A 105 -24.82 -4.32 -3.84
CA PRO A 105 -25.72 -4.68 -4.92
C PRO A 105 -25.91 -3.49 -5.85
N ARG A 106 -25.61 -3.71 -7.14
CA ARG A 106 -26.00 -2.78 -8.21
C ARG A 106 -27.51 -2.67 -8.20
N HIS A 107 -28.02 -1.53 -7.74
CA HIS A 107 -29.42 -1.18 -7.96
C HIS A 107 -29.59 -0.98 -9.47
N GLY A 108 -30.39 -1.87 -10.07
CA GLY A 108 -30.79 -1.79 -11.46
C GLY A 108 -31.52 -0.47 -11.71
N ARG A 109 -31.25 0.12 -12.88
CA ARG A 109 -32.17 1.07 -13.50
C ARG A 109 -33.16 0.29 -14.34
#